data_AF-A0A920LPT8-F1
#
_entry.id   AF-A0A920LPT8-F1
#
_cell.length_a   1.000
_cell.length_b   1.000
_cell.length_c   1.000
_cell.angle_alpha   90.00
_cell.angle_beta   90.00
_cell.angle_gamma   90.00
#
_symmetry.space_group_name_H-M   'P 1'
#
loop_
_entity.id
_entity.type
_entity.pdbx_description
1 polymer ?
#
loop_
_entity_poly.entity_id
_entity_poly.type
_entity_poly.pdbx_seq_one_letter_code
_entity_poly.pdbx_strand_id
1 'polypeptide(L)' 'MWACVGGCARNRGAGPFGAPNLVNERCGGEFDNIETVVPRDEREEFMACYKAAAGSARDTLNAAPPTIAPGLMVAPS' A
#
# COMPACT_ATOMS: atom_id res chain seq x y z
N MET A 1 -10.36 -21.95 -2.39
CA MET A 1 -9.92 -21.67 -3.78
C MET A 1 -10.35 -20.27 -4.12
N TRP A 2 -9.47 -19.27 -4.00
CA TRP A 2 -9.65 -17.96 -4.64
C TRP A 2 -8.27 -17.51 -5.10
N ALA A 3 -8.08 -17.60 -6.41
CA ALA A 3 -6.89 -17.18 -7.10
C ALA A 3 -6.89 -15.65 -7.23
N CYS A 4 -5.73 -15.05 -6.95
CA CYS A 4 -5.19 -13.96 -7.75
C CYS A 4 -3.68 -14.14 -7.79
N VAL A 5 -3.23 -15.13 -8.55
CA VAL A 5 -1.89 -15.12 -9.12
C VAL A 5 -1.90 -14.05 -10.22
N GLY A 6 -1.27 -12.89 -9.97
CA GLY A 6 -0.89 -11.94 -11.02
C GLY A 6 -1.68 -10.64 -11.18
N GLY A 7 -2.51 -10.20 -10.23
CA GLY A 7 -3.23 -8.91 -10.35
C GLY A 7 -3.24 -8.09 -9.06
N CYS A 8 -2.84 -6.82 -9.13
CA CYS A 8 -2.95 -5.89 -8.00
C CYS A 8 -4.40 -5.51 -7.72
N ALA A 9 -5.06 -6.30 -6.88
CA ALA A 9 -6.38 -6.00 -6.35
C ALA A 9 -6.27 -5.19 -5.05
N ARG A 10 -7.15 -4.19 -4.87
CA ARG A 10 -7.18 -3.35 -3.66
C ARG A 10 -7.82 -4.01 -2.43
N ASN A 11 -8.36 -5.22 -2.57
CA ASN A 11 -9.18 -5.87 -1.55
C ASN A 11 -8.42 -6.96 -0.78
N ARG A 12 -9.00 -7.39 0.35
CA ARG A 12 -8.45 -8.36 1.33
C ARG A 12 -7.68 -9.51 0.63
N GLY A 13 -6.37 -9.58 0.89
CA GLY A 13 -5.42 -10.52 0.26
C GLY A 13 -4.38 -9.90 -0.69
N ALA A 14 -4.64 -8.72 -1.26
CA ALA A 14 -3.72 -8.04 -2.20
C ALA A 14 -3.51 -6.53 -1.90
N GLY A 15 -4.00 -6.07 -0.74
CA GLY A 15 -3.79 -4.72 -0.22
C GLY A 15 -2.37 -4.47 0.33
N PRO A 16 -2.15 -3.43 1.15
CA PRO A 16 -0.82 -3.04 1.62
C PRO A 16 -0.11 -4.12 2.46
N PHE A 17 -0.82 -5.17 2.87
CA PHE A 17 -0.30 -6.31 3.63
C PHE A 17 0.31 -7.43 2.77
N GLY A 18 0.24 -7.37 1.44
CA GLY A 18 0.78 -8.46 0.61
C GLY A 18 2.30 -8.62 0.73
N ALA A 19 3.07 -7.52 0.77
CA ALA A 19 4.51 -7.59 1.02
C ALA A 19 4.84 -8.12 2.44
N PRO A 20 4.20 -7.65 3.53
CA PRO A 20 4.35 -8.27 4.85
C PRO A 20 3.97 -9.76 4.91
N ASN A 21 2.94 -10.19 4.18
CA ASN A 21 2.55 -11.61 4.13
C ASN A 21 3.63 -12.45 3.44
N LEU A 22 4.18 -11.96 2.33
CA LEU A 22 5.29 -12.60 1.62
C LEU A 22 6.54 -12.73 2.49
N VAL A 23 6.88 -11.68 3.25
CA VAL A 23 7.98 -11.72 4.22
C VAL A 23 7.73 -12.82 5.25
N ASN A 24 6.54 -12.82 5.87
CA ASN A 24 6.17 -13.83 6.86
C ASN A 24 6.20 -15.26 6.30
N GLU A 25 5.75 -15.47 5.06
CA GLU A 25 5.82 -16.77 4.38
C GLU A 25 7.26 -17.24 4.13
N ARG A 26 8.19 -16.32 3.87
CA ARG A 26 9.60 -16.65 3.57
C ARG A 26 10.46 -16.84 4.81
N CYS A 27 10.21 -16.10 5.89
CA CYS A 27 11.08 -16.10 7.07
C CYS A 27 10.38 -16.47 8.39
N GLY A 28 9.06 -16.73 8.38
CA GLY A 28 8.31 -17.05 9.60
C GLY A 28 8.15 -15.88 10.56
N GLY A 29 8.41 -14.64 10.11
CA GLY A 29 8.25 -13.42 10.91
C GLY A 29 9.53 -12.89 11.56
N GLU A 30 10.66 -13.59 11.43
CA GLU A 30 11.96 -13.14 11.96
C GLU A 30 13.01 -13.08 10.84
N PHE A 31 13.73 -11.97 10.73
CA PHE A 31 14.81 -11.78 9.77
C PHE A 31 15.74 -10.64 10.23
N ASP A 32 17.03 -10.75 9.92
CA ASP A 32 18.01 -9.69 10.22
C ASP A 32 18.09 -8.64 9.11
N ASN A 33 17.88 -9.06 7.86
CA ASN A 33 17.97 -8.20 6.68
C ASN A 33 16.83 -8.49 5.72
N ILE A 34 16.00 -7.49 5.44
CA ILE A 34 14.87 -7.68 4.52
C ILE A 34 15.30 -7.91 3.07
N GLU A 35 16.48 -7.43 2.65
CA GLU A 35 16.99 -7.62 1.28
C GLU A 35 17.26 -9.09 0.97
N THR A 36 17.51 -9.92 1.99
CA THR A 36 17.71 -11.36 1.81
C THR A 36 16.39 -12.12 1.74
N VAL A 37 15.29 -11.52 2.22
CA VAL A 37 13.95 -12.11 2.23
C VAL A 37 13.14 -11.65 1.03
N VAL A 38 13.10 -10.34 0.78
CA VAL A 38 12.41 -9.70 -0.35
C VAL A 38 13.33 -8.60 -0.89
N PRO A 39 14.06 -8.86 -1.99
CA PRO A 39 14.96 -7.89 -2.60
C PRO A 39 14.27 -6.58 -2.95
N ARG A 40 15.04 -5.49 -3.00
CA ARG A 40 14.54 -4.15 -3.36
C ARG A 40 13.66 -4.13 -4.62
N ASP A 41 14.10 -4.76 -5.70
CA ASP A 41 13.36 -4.73 -6.98
C ASP A 41 11.95 -5.34 -6.84
N GLU A 42 11.83 -6.45 -6.12
CA GLU A 42 10.56 -7.12 -5.86
C GLU A 42 9.64 -6.26 -4.96
N ARG A 43 10.21 -5.55 -3.98
CA ARG A 43 9.45 -4.59 -3.15
C ARG A 43 8.98 -3.39 -3.98
N GLU A 44 9.82 -2.88 -4.87
CA GLU A 44 9.47 -1.75 -5.73
C GLU A 44 8.38 -2.13 -6.73
N GLU A 45 8.45 -3.33 -7.31
CA GLU A 45 7.41 -3.86 -8.19
C GLU A 45 6.08 -4.03 -7.43
N PHE A 46 6.12 -4.58 -6.22
CA PHE A 46 4.94 -4.70 -5.35
C PHE A 46 4.33 -3.33 -5.05
N MET A 47 5.16 -2.34 -4.69
CA MET A 47 4.72 -0.99 -4.36
C MET A 47 4.20 -0.22 -5.59
N ALA A 48 4.80 -0.40 -6.76
CA ALA A 48 4.34 0.20 -8.00
C ALA A 48 2.95 -0.33 -8.38
N CYS A 49 2.78 -1.64 -8.30
CA CYS A 49 1.55 -2.33 -8.59
C CYS A 49 0.44 -1.96 -7.57
N TYR A 50 0.78 -1.88 -6.27
CA TYR A 50 -0.12 -1.35 -5.24
C TYR A 50 -0.50 0.11 -5.50
N LYS A 51 0.46 0.99 -5.81
CA LYS A 51 0.22 2.43 -6.04
C LYS A 51 -0.73 2.67 -7.22
N ALA A 52 -0.56 1.90 -8.29
CA ALA A 52 -1.43 1.93 -9.45
C ALA A 52 -2.85 1.45 -9.09
N ALA A 53 -2.95 0.31 -8.39
CA ALA A 53 -4.23 -0.23 -7.97
C ALA A 53 -4.95 0.67 -6.97
N ALA A 54 -4.23 1.22 -5.98
CA ALA A 54 -4.73 2.12 -4.94
C ALA A 54 -5.39 3.39 -5.49
N GLY A 55 -5.17 3.71 -6.78
CA GLY A 55 -5.77 4.88 -7.41
C GLY A 55 -5.32 6.17 -6.74
N SER A 56 -4.05 6.23 -6.32
CA SER A 56 -3.51 7.37 -5.59
C SER A 56 -3.40 8.59 -6.51
N ALA A 57 -4.50 9.32 -6.65
CA ALA A 57 -4.53 10.64 -7.28
C ALA A 57 -3.95 11.70 -6.33
N ARG A 58 -2.82 11.40 -5.66
CA ARG A 58 -2.21 12.25 -4.63
C ARG A 58 -2.00 13.67 -5.14
N ASP A 59 -1.41 13.78 -6.32
CA ASP A 59 -1.10 15.08 -6.90
C ASP A 59 -2.38 15.81 -7.33
N THR A 60 -3.37 15.10 -7.89
CA THR A 60 -4.69 15.67 -8.19
C THR A 60 -5.43 16.14 -6.94
N LEU A 61 -5.39 15.36 -5.84
CA LEU A 61 -6.02 15.69 -4.56
C LEU A 61 -5.34 16.88 -3.89
N ASN A 62 -4.00 16.93 -3.91
CA ASN A 62 -3.25 18.04 -3.34
C ASN A 62 -3.42 19.33 -4.16
N ALA A 63 -3.68 19.22 -5.46
CA ALA A 63 -3.98 20.35 -6.33
C ALA A 63 -5.47 20.77 -6.29
N ALA A 64 -6.34 19.94 -5.73
CA ALA A 64 -7.76 20.26 -5.64
C ALA A 64 -8.00 21.43 -4.67
N PRO A 65 -9.03 22.27 -4.92
CA PRO A 65 -9.42 23.30 -3.96
C PRO A 65 -9.73 22.72 -2.58
N PRO A 66 -9.44 23.45 -1.49
CA PRO A 66 -9.77 22.99 -0.14
C PRO A 66 -11.27 22.72 0.00
N THR A 67 -11.63 21.53 0.46
CA THR A 67 -13.03 21.18 0.77
C THR A 67 -13.55 21.92 2.00
N ILE A 68 -12.64 22.25 2.93
CA ILE A 68 -12.95 23.02 4.14
C ILE A 68 -12.38 24.42 3.95
N ALA A 69 -13.24 25.43 4.10
CA ALA A 69 -12.80 26.82 3.99
C ALA A 69 -11.74 27.14 5.07
N PRO A 70 -10.71 27.92 4.74
CA PRO A 70 -9.69 28.34 5.70
C PRO A 70 -10.34 29.03 6.91
N GLY A 71 -9.95 28.61 8.12
CA GLY A 71 -10.44 29.20 9.38
C GLY A 71 -11.71 28.56 9.96
N LEU A 72 -12.33 27.60 9.29
CA LEU A 72 -13.38 26.77 9.91
C LEU A 72 -12.76 25.81 10.93
N MET A 73 -13.30 25.82 12.15
CA MET A 73 -12.92 24.91 13.21
C MET A 73 -14.11 24.02 13.58
N VAL A 74 -13.85 22.76 13.91
CA VAL A 74 -14.86 21.87 14.49
C VAL A 74 -15.19 22.40 15.88
N ALA A 75 -16.48 22.58 16.17
CA ALA A 75 -16.92 22.99 17.50
C ALA A 75 -16.51 21.93 18.55
N PRO A 76 -16.09 22.34 19.75
CA PRO A 76 -15.77 21.38 20.81
C PRO A 76 -17.01 20.53 21.14
N SER A 77 -16.76 19.25 21.45
CA SER A 77 -17.75 18.23 21.80
C SER A 77 -18.44 18.49 23.12
#